data_AF-A0A1V5L338-F1
#
_entry.id   AF-A0A1V5L338-F1
#
_cell.length_a   1.000
_cell.length_b   1.000
_cell.length_c   1.000
_cell.angle_alpha   90.00
_cell.angle_beta   90.00
_cell.angle_gamma   90.00
#
_symmetry.space_group_name_H-M   'P 1'
#
loop_
_entity.id
_entity.type
_entity.pdbx_description
1 polymer ?
#
loop_
_entity_poly.entity_id
_entity_poly.type
_entity_poly.pdbx_seq_one_letter_code
_entity_poly.pdbx_strand_id
1 'polypeptide(L)'
;MKRERYGIPDAPRAPYTHPNGLMEFPSTVGHFGRLKIPVGGGYFRLFPYMLTRHAIRQVNAEGRPAIAYFHPWEFDPKQPRMPGDRVNTFRHYVGLKHTEAKLRRLCADVSFAPARVVLGI
;
A
#
# COMPACT_ATOMS: atom_id res chain seq x y z
N MET A 1 -5.86 9.53 4.25
CA MET A 1 -5.08 10.64 3.62
C MET A 1 -5.97 11.30 2.59
N LYS A 2 -6.30 12.59 2.74
CA LYS A 2 -7.08 13.32 1.75
C LYS A 2 -6.20 13.67 0.54
N ARG A 3 -6.71 13.43 -0.64
CA ARG A 3 -6.23 13.91 -1.94
C ARG A 3 -7.35 14.73 -2.57
N GLU A 4 -6.99 15.50 -3.58
CA GLU A 4 -7.92 16.35 -4.33
C GLU A 4 -9.21 15.62 -4.76
N ARG A 5 -9.09 14.34 -5.14
CA ARG A 5 -10.22 13.54 -5.64
C ARG A 5 -10.76 12.49 -4.66
N TYR A 6 -10.05 12.17 -3.58
CA TYR A 6 -10.37 11.02 -2.73
C TYR A 6 -9.87 11.15 -1.30
N GLY A 7 -10.42 10.36 -0.40
CA GLY A 7 -9.89 10.11 0.94
C GLY A 7 -10.61 10.91 2.02
N ILE A 8 -10.96 10.21 3.10
CA ILE A 8 -11.64 10.76 4.27
C ILE A 8 -10.54 11.13 5.29
N PRO A 9 -10.40 12.41 5.69
CA PRO A 9 -9.36 12.84 6.64
C PRO A 9 -9.42 12.10 7.97
N ASP A 10 -10.64 11.92 8.49
CA ASP A 10 -10.90 11.49 9.87
C ASP A 10 -11.32 10.02 9.95
N ALA A 11 -11.21 9.27 8.85
CA ALA A 11 -11.49 7.84 8.86
C ALA A 11 -10.50 7.10 9.79
N PRO A 12 -10.98 6.08 10.54
CA PRO A 12 -10.12 5.24 11.35
C PRO A 12 -8.97 4.63 10.52
N ARG A 13 -7.81 4.49 11.16
CA ARG A 13 -6.60 3.91 10.54
C ARG A 13 -6.43 2.42 10.83
N ALA A 14 -7.24 1.88 11.73
CA ALA A 14 -7.37 0.45 12.00
C ALA A 14 -8.67 -0.05 11.36
N PRO A 15 -8.81 -1.36 11.06
CA PRO A 15 -10.06 -1.93 10.60
C PRO A 15 -11.21 -1.61 11.56
N TYR A 16 -12.38 -1.29 11.00
CA TYR A 16 -13.55 -0.87 11.76
C TYR A 16 -14.84 -1.29 11.06
N THR A 17 -15.92 -1.39 11.82
CA THR A 17 -17.23 -1.80 11.30
C THR A 17 -18.17 -0.60 11.24
N HIS A 18 -18.81 -0.40 10.10
CA HIS A 18 -19.84 0.62 9.90
C HIS A 18 -21.15 0.25 10.60
N PRO A 19 -22.06 1.20 10.88
CA PRO A 19 -23.35 0.93 11.51
C PRO A 19 -24.22 -0.11 10.78
N ASN A 20 -23.99 -0.30 9.47
CA ASN A 20 -24.69 -1.29 8.65
C ASN A 20 -24.04 -2.69 8.66
N GLY A 21 -23.00 -2.91 9.47
CA GLY A 21 -22.31 -4.19 9.60
C GLY A 21 -21.17 -4.43 8.61
N LEU A 22 -20.91 -3.51 7.67
CA LEU A 22 -19.77 -3.66 6.75
C LEU A 22 -18.45 -3.36 7.46
N MET A 23 -17.50 -4.28 7.37
CA MET A 23 -16.14 -4.08 7.88
C MET A 23 -15.26 -3.43 6.81
N GLU A 24 -14.62 -2.32 7.18
CA GLU A 24 -13.67 -1.61 6.35
C GLU A 24 -12.23 -1.88 6.79
N PHE A 25 -11.35 -2.03 5.80
CA PHE A 25 -9.92 -2.30 5.97
C PHE A 25 -9.11 -1.15 5.37
N PRO A 26 -8.73 -0.15 6.17
CA PRO A 26 -7.99 1.01 5.67
C PRO A 26 -6.64 0.63 5.08
N SER A 27 -6.29 1.22 3.93
CA SER A 27 -4.94 1.11 3.38
C SER A 27 -3.91 1.67 4.36
N THR A 28 -2.81 0.95 4.55
CA THR A 28 -1.77 1.36 5.50
C THR A 28 -0.97 2.55 5.00
N VAL A 29 -0.75 3.52 5.88
CA VAL A 29 0.11 4.67 5.67
C VAL A 29 1.05 4.81 6.87
N GLY A 30 2.34 4.56 6.66
CA GLY A 30 3.40 4.84 7.63
C GLY A 30 3.97 6.25 7.43
N HIS A 31 4.95 6.61 8.25
CA HIS A 31 5.59 7.92 8.24
C HIS A 31 7.11 7.80 8.33
N PHE A 32 7.82 8.59 7.54
CA PHE A 32 9.26 8.81 7.71
C PHE A 32 9.49 10.31 7.85
N GLY A 33 9.59 10.78 9.10
CA GLY A 33 9.48 12.21 9.42
C GLY A 33 8.14 12.77 8.93
N ARG A 34 8.18 13.81 8.08
CA ARG A 34 6.98 14.43 7.50
C ARG A 34 6.43 13.69 6.27
N LEU A 35 7.17 12.71 5.74
CA LEU A 35 6.77 11.95 4.55
C LEU A 35 5.76 10.87 4.91
N LYS A 36 4.60 10.89 4.27
CA LYS A 36 3.60 9.81 4.33
C LYS A 36 3.95 8.72 3.33
N ILE A 37 4.01 7.48 3.79
CA ILE A 37 4.39 6.31 2.99
C ILE A 37 3.19 5.36 2.91
N PRO A 38 2.38 5.44 1.84
CA PRO A 38 1.37 4.43 1.56
C PRO A 38 2.02 3.07 1.28
N VAL A 39 1.45 2.02 1.84
CA VAL A 39 1.90 0.64 1.64
C VAL A 39 1.05 0.00 0.56
N GLY A 40 1.59 -0.12 -0.65
CA GLY A 40 0.93 -0.77 -1.77
C GLY A 40 0.74 0.12 -3.01
N GLY A 41 0.01 -0.42 -3.99
CA GLY A 41 -0.33 0.20 -5.26
C GLY A 41 0.87 0.80 -6.00
N GLY A 42 0.63 1.87 -6.75
CA GLY A 42 1.69 2.59 -7.47
C GLY A 42 2.81 3.15 -6.57
N TYR A 43 2.54 3.41 -5.28
CA TYR A 43 3.58 3.88 -4.34
C TYR A 43 4.62 2.81 -4.04
N PHE A 44 4.22 1.54 -4.03
CA PHE A 44 5.16 0.44 -3.90
C PHE A 44 6.13 0.38 -5.07
N ARG A 45 5.71 0.74 -6.29
CA ARG A 45 6.62 0.85 -7.44
C ARG A 45 7.54 2.06 -7.34
N LEU A 46 7.00 3.18 -6.89
CA LEU A 46 7.69 4.47 -6.84
C LEU A 46 8.76 4.52 -5.75
N PHE A 47 8.44 4.06 -4.53
CA PHE A 47 9.33 4.21 -3.39
C PHE A 47 10.39 3.11 -3.31
N PRO A 48 11.59 3.40 -2.77
CA PRO A 48 12.54 2.37 -2.38
C PRO A 48 11.92 1.37 -1.41
N TYR A 49 12.33 0.10 -1.49
CA TYR A 49 11.83 -0.98 -0.63
C TYR A 49 11.96 -0.69 0.87
N MET A 50 13.06 -0.05 1.26
CA MET A 50 13.33 0.28 2.65
C MET A 50 12.22 1.15 3.27
N LEU A 51 11.61 2.05 2.49
CA LEU A 51 10.50 2.87 2.97
C LEU A 51 9.24 2.04 3.23
N THR A 52 8.90 1.11 2.33
CA THR A 52 7.76 0.20 2.53
C THR A 52 7.98 -0.66 3.77
N ARG A 53 9.17 -1.27 3.91
CA ARG A 53 9.51 -2.11 5.07
C ARG A 53 9.50 -1.32 6.37
N HIS A 54 10.01 -0.09 6.35
CA HIS A 54 9.96 0.81 7.51
C HIS A 54 8.52 1.13 7.90
N ALA A 55 7.67 1.52 6.94
CA ALA A 55 6.27 1.84 7.18
C ALA A 55 5.51 0.66 7.80
N ILE A 56 5.71 -0.56 7.29
CA ILE A 56 5.08 -1.76 7.87
C ILE A 56 5.56 -2.00 9.31
N ARG A 57 6.87 -1.92 9.55
CA ARG A 57 7.44 -2.12 10.89
C ARG A 57 6.97 -1.06 11.89
N GLN A 58 6.91 0.19 11.47
CA GLN A 58 6.40 1.28 12.29
C GLN A 58 4.94 1.03 12.67
N VAL A 59 4.09 0.72 11.69
CA VAL A 59 2.65 0.50 11.93
C VAL A 59 2.41 -0.71 12.83
N ASN A 60 3.16 -1.79 12.63
CA ASN A 60 3.10 -2.96 13.51
C ASN A 60 3.58 -2.64 14.93
N ALA A 61 4.61 -1.79 15.10
CA ALA A 61 5.08 -1.34 16.40
C ALA A 61 4.08 -0.43 17.13
N GLU A 62 3.18 0.24 16.39
CA GLU A 62 2.02 0.97 16.93
C GLU A 62 0.87 0.03 17.34
N GLY A 63 1.05 -1.30 17.26
CA GLY A 63 0.04 -2.29 17.64
C GLY A 63 -1.09 -2.47 16.61
N ARG A 64 -0.91 -1.98 15.38
CA ARG A 64 -1.90 -2.11 14.30
C ARG A 64 -1.38 -3.02 13.19
N PRO A 65 -2.19 -3.94 12.65
CA PRO A 65 -1.77 -4.75 11.52
C PRO A 65 -1.64 -3.91 10.25
N ALA A 66 -0.52 -4.08 9.54
CA ALA A 66 -0.32 -3.48 8.24
C ALA A 66 -1.07 -4.24 7.13
N ILE A 67 -1.65 -3.49 6.21
CA ILE A 67 -2.35 -3.97 5.01
C ILE A 67 -1.65 -3.40 3.78
N ALA A 68 -1.17 -4.29 2.92
CA ALA A 68 -0.64 -3.96 1.61
C ALA A 68 -1.65 -4.36 0.54
N TYR A 69 -1.92 -3.46 -0.41
CA TYR A 69 -2.79 -3.73 -1.56
C TYR A 69 -2.00 -3.53 -2.85
N PHE A 70 -2.36 -4.26 -3.91
CA PHE A 70 -1.74 -4.12 -5.22
C PHE A 70 -2.80 -4.40 -6.29
N HIS A 71 -2.71 -3.75 -7.44
CA HIS A 71 -3.48 -4.19 -8.60
C HIS A 71 -2.62 -5.15 -9.44
N PRO A 72 -3.23 -5.93 -10.34
CA PRO A 72 -2.49 -6.86 -11.19
C PRO A 72 -1.45 -6.15 -12.09
N TRP A 73 -1.78 -4.95 -12.59
CA TRP A 73 -0.91 -4.20 -13.51
C TRP A 73 0.35 -3.64 -12.84
N GLU A 74 0.45 -3.62 -11.50
CA GLU A 74 1.70 -3.30 -10.80
C GLU A 74 2.82 -4.29 -11.12
N PHE A 75 2.47 -5.51 -11.53
CA PHE A 75 3.37 -6.62 -11.80
C PHE A 75 3.42 -7.03 -13.27
N ASP A 76 2.91 -6.19 -14.18
CA ASP A 76 2.94 -6.45 -15.62
C ASP A 76 3.90 -5.49 -16.35
N PRO A 77 5.18 -5.88 -16.58
CA PRO A 77 6.11 -5.07 -17.35
C PRO A 77 5.75 -4.96 -18.84
N LYS A 78 4.85 -5.82 -19.34
CA LYS A 78 4.46 -5.90 -20.75
C LYS A 78 3.13 -5.20 -21.04
N GLN A 79 2.54 -4.55 -20.04
CA GLN A 79 1.28 -3.84 -20.22
C GLN A 79 1.38 -2.76 -21.32
N PRO A 80 0.28 -2.49 -22.05
CA PRO A 80 0.27 -1.50 -23.11
C PRO A 80 0.61 -0.10 -22.60
N ARG A 81 1.29 0.67 -23.45
CA ARG A 81 1.58 2.08 -23.16
C ARG A 81 0.42 2.97 -23.61
N MET A 82 -0.20 3.62 -22.65
CA MET A 82 -1.30 4.55 -22.89
C MET A 82 -0.74 5.97 -23.12
N PRO A 83 -1.27 6.72 -24.09
CA PRO A 83 -0.91 8.12 -24.25
C PRO A 83 -1.37 8.94 -23.04
N GLY A 84 -0.54 9.90 -22.60
CA GLY A 84 -0.84 10.76 -21.46
C GLY A 84 0.29 11.75 -21.19
N ASP A 85 0.09 12.66 -20.24
CA ASP A 85 1.15 13.57 -19.83
C ASP A 85 2.36 12.83 -19.24
N ARG A 86 3.52 13.50 -19.22
CA ARG A 86 4.79 12.91 -18.81
C ARG A 86 4.78 12.42 -17.36
N VAL A 87 4.04 13.10 -16.47
CA VAL A 87 4.00 12.80 -15.04
C VAL A 87 3.17 11.55 -14.79
N ASN A 88 2.00 11.45 -15.40
CA ASN A 88 1.13 10.28 -15.32
C ASN A 88 1.79 9.07 -15.97
N THR A 89 2.40 9.24 -17.14
CA THR A 89 3.17 8.20 -17.82
C THR A 89 4.29 7.68 -16.91
N PHE A 90 5.09 8.58 -16.32
CA PHE A 90 6.15 8.17 -15.39
C PHE A 90 5.60 7.37 -14.20
N ARG A 91 4.55 7.86 -13.52
CA ARG A 91 3.96 7.17 -12.36
C ARG A 91 3.35 5.81 -12.72
N HIS A 92 2.88 5.65 -13.95
CA HIS A 92 2.28 4.41 -14.42
C HIS A 92 3.32 3.33 -14.73
N TYR A 93 4.49 3.71 -15.27
CA TYR A 93 5.48 2.75 -15.77
C TYR A 93 6.76 2.63 -14.94
N VAL A 94 7.01 3.56 -14.00
CA VAL A 94 8.20 3.50 -13.12
C VAL A 94 8.24 2.19 -12.34
N GLY A 95 9.41 1.57 -12.25
CA GLY A 95 9.66 0.44 -11.37
C GLY A 95 9.01 -0.90 -11.77
N LEU A 96 8.25 -0.98 -12.87
CA LEU A 96 7.52 -2.18 -13.28
C LEU A 96 8.38 -3.45 -13.32
N LYS A 97 9.55 -3.37 -13.95
CA LYS A 97 10.49 -4.50 -14.09
C LYS A 97 10.98 -5.08 -12.76
N HIS A 98 10.95 -4.30 -11.68
CA HIS A 98 11.50 -4.69 -10.38
C HIS A 98 10.42 -4.98 -9.33
N THR A 99 9.15 -4.69 -9.64
CA THR A 99 8.07 -4.70 -8.65
C THR A 99 7.76 -6.10 -8.15
N GLU A 100 7.81 -7.11 -9.03
CA GLU A 100 7.65 -8.51 -8.64
C GLU A 100 8.75 -8.98 -7.68
N ALA A 101 10.02 -8.73 -8.01
CA ALA A 101 11.14 -9.06 -7.14
C ALA A 101 11.04 -8.36 -5.77
N LYS A 102 10.56 -7.11 -5.78
CA LYS A 102 10.30 -6.33 -4.56
C LYS A 102 9.18 -6.95 -3.72
N LEU A 103 8.11 -7.47 -4.33
CA LEU A 103 7.04 -8.18 -3.63
C LEU A 103 7.55 -9.50 -3.03
N ARG A 104 8.34 -10.27 -3.78
CA ARG A 104 8.96 -11.51 -3.26
C ARG A 104 9.81 -11.23 -2.03
N ARG A 105 10.60 -10.16 -2.05
CA ARG A 105 11.36 -9.69 -0.88
C ARG A 105 10.47 -9.31 0.28
N LEU A 106 9.35 -8.61 0.02
CA LEU A 106 8.39 -8.26 1.06
C LEU A 106 7.82 -9.53 1.72
N CYS A 107 7.39 -10.51 0.93
CA CYS A 107 6.86 -11.79 1.44
C CYS A 107 7.88 -12.59 2.26
N ALA A 108 9.17 -12.41 2.01
CA ALA A 108 10.24 -13.06 2.78
C ALA A 108 10.57 -12.31 4.08
N ASP A 109 10.49 -10.98 4.08
CA ASP A 109 10.92 -10.12 5.20
C ASP A 109 9.82 -9.91 6.26
N VAL A 110 8.55 -10.14 5.94
CA VAL A 110 7.41 -9.99 6.87
C VAL A 110 6.46 -11.17 6.80
N SER A 111 5.86 -11.50 7.94
CA SER A 111 4.85 -12.56 8.03
C SER A 111 3.47 -12.04 7.62
N PHE A 112 2.77 -12.82 6.81
CA PHE A 112 1.39 -12.56 6.41
C PHE A 112 0.48 -13.67 6.93
N ALA A 113 -0.77 -13.30 7.24
CA ALA A 113 -1.82 -14.23 7.60
C ALA A 113 -3.17 -13.70 7.07
N PRO A 114 -4.21 -14.55 6.94
CA PRO A 114 -5.54 -14.09 6.57
C PRO A 114 -6.03 -13.01 7.56
N ALA A 115 -6.74 -12.00 7.05
CA ALA A 115 -7.20 -10.87 7.87
C ALA A 115 -8.00 -11.32 9.11
N ARG A 116 -8.85 -12.34 8.96
CA ARG A 116 -9.60 -12.97 10.07
C ARG A 116 -8.72 -13.46 11.21
N VAL A 117 -7.56 -14.06 10.88
CA VAL A 117 -6.62 -14.61 11.87
C VAL A 117 -5.91 -13.47 12.59
N VAL A 118 -5.51 -12.43 11.86
CA VAL A 118 -4.79 -11.28 12.43
C VAL A 118 -5.70 -10.42 13.33
N LEU A 119 -6.99 -10.33 12.99
CA LEU A 119 -7.95 -9.50 13.71
C LEU A 119 -8.78 -10.26 14.75
N GLY A 120 -8.72 -11.59 14.78
CA GLY A 120 -9.50 -12.41 15.71
C GLY A 120 -11.01 -12.34 15.48
N ILE A 121 -11.42 -12.27 14.21
CA ILE A 121 -12.83 -12.20 13.77
C ILE A 121 -13.25 -13.41 12.96
#